data_AF-A0A3C0SBG5-F1
#
_entry.id   AF-A0A3C0SBG5-F1
#
_cell.length_a   1.000
_cell.length_b   1.000
_cell.length_c   1.000
_cell.angle_alpha   90.00
_cell.angle_beta   90.00
_cell.angle_gamma   90.00
#
_symmetry.space_group_name_H-M   'P 1'
#
loop_
_entity.id
_entity.type
_entity.pdbx_description
1 polymer ?
#
loop_
_entity_poly.entity_id
_entity_poly.type
_entity_poly.pdbx_seq_one_letter_code
_entity_poly.pdbx_strand_id
1 'polypeptide(L)'
;VEGDNMEPEFYEGDNIVVNPHKKQEHNNYVVVCNAERETTLKQLKKYGEASVLHPLNPKYDDIELIKDGGHRLIGVVVEKKRSY
;
A
#
# COMPACT_ATOMS: atom_id res chain seq x y z
N VAL A 1 5.00 9.89 2.69
CA VAL A 1 5.34 8.46 2.86
C VAL A 1 6.31 8.38 4.02
N GLU A 2 6.20 7.35 4.86
CA GLU A 2 7.04 7.17 6.06
C GLU A 2 7.74 5.81 5.98
N GLY A 3 9.03 5.78 6.31
CA GLY A 3 9.88 4.58 6.26
C GLY A 3 10.41 4.20 4.87
N ASP A 4 11.20 3.13 4.84
CA ASP A 4 11.91 2.60 3.66
C ASP A 4 11.18 1.43 2.98
N ASN A 5 10.03 1.00 3.50
CA ASN A 5 9.33 -0.22 3.08
C ASN A 5 8.86 -0.23 1.61
N MET A 6 8.81 0.94 0.98
CA MET A 6 8.38 1.14 -0.41
C MET A 6 9.51 1.67 -1.30
N GLU A 7 10.75 1.68 -0.82
CA GLU A 7 11.93 1.97 -1.64
C GLU A 7 12.19 0.84 -2.66
N PRO A 8 12.70 1.15 -3.86
CA PRO A 8 13.20 2.47 -4.31
C PRO A 8 12.13 3.36 -4.99
N GLU A 9 10.87 2.94 -5.05
CA GLU A 9 9.84 3.70 -5.77
C GLU A 9 9.28 4.88 -4.96
N PHE A 10 9.15 4.70 -3.64
CA PHE A 10 8.68 5.72 -2.72
C PHE A 10 9.68 5.88 -1.59
N TYR A 11 10.15 7.11 -1.41
CA TYR A 11 11.07 7.46 -0.34
C TYR A 11 10.31 8.13 0.80
N GLU A 12 10.89 8.07 1.99
CA GLU A 12 10.41 8.85 3.12
C GLU A 12 10.35 10.35 2.75
N GLY A 13 9.23 10.99 3.11
CA GLY A 13 8.94 12.38 2.75
C GLY A 13 8.25 12.58 1.39
N ASP A 14 8.13 11.54 0.55
CA ASP A 14 7.38 11.67 -0.70
C ASP A 14 5.88 11.94 -0.45
N ASN A 15 5.32 12.86 -1.22
CA ASN A 15 3.88 13.14 -1.21
C ASN A 15 3.19 12.22 -2.20
N ILE A 16 2.18 11.48 -1.75
CA ILE A 16 1.39 10.60 -2.62
C ILE A 16 -0.05 11.08 -2.69
N VAL A 17 -0.64 10.97 -3.88
CA VAL A 17 -2.06 11.25 -4.10
C VAL A 17 -2.79 9.93 -4.15
N VAL A 18 -3.78 9.77 -3.26
CA VAL A 18 -4.58 8.56 -3.12
C VAL A 18 -5.98 8.84 -3.63
N ASN A 19 -6.48 7.98 -4.51
CA ASN A 19 -7.86 8.03 -4.99
C ASN A 19 -8.67 6.89 -4.35
N PRO A 20 -9.62 7.19 -3.44
CA PRO A 20 -10.44 6.18 -2.77
C PRO A 20 -11.51 5.55 -3.68
N HIS A 21 -11.89 6.23 -4.78
CA HIS A 21 -12.91 5.75 -5.71
C HIS A 21 -12.34 4.86 -6.81
N LYS A 22 -11.01 4.82 -6.97
CA LYS A 22 -10.37 4.00 -7.98
C LYS A 22 -10.43 2.53 -7.58
N LYS A 23 -10.82 1.67 -8.53
CA LYS A 23 -10.82 0.22 -8.33
C LYS A 23 -9.39 -0.26 -8.10
N GLN A 24 -9.20 -1.09 -7.08
CA GLN A 24 -7.91 -1.66 -6.72
C GLN A 24 -7.65 -2.87 -7.62
N GLU A 25 -6.61 -2.83 -8.44
CA GLU A 25 -6.22 -3.93 -9.32
C GLU A 25 -4.90 -4.56 -8.84
N HIS A 26 -4.54 -5.68 -9.46
CA HIS A 26 -3.28 -6.35 -9.16
C HIS A 26 -2.11 -5.43 -9.55
N ASN A 27 -1.05 -5.39 -8.71
CA ASN A 27 0.11 -4.49 -8.78
C ASN A 27 -0.16 -3.01 -8.46
N ASN A 28 -1.38 -2.60 -8.11
CA ASN A 28 -1.60 -1.23 -7.68
C ASN A 28 -1.00 -0.97 -6.30
N TYR A 29 -0.47 0.24 -6.12
CA TYR A 29 -0.12 0.76 -4.81
C TYR A 29 -1.38 1.18 -4.07
N VAL A 30 -1.58 0.64 -2.89
CA VAL A 30 -2.77 0.88 -2.09
C VAL A 30 -2.40 1.34 -0.69
N VAL A 31 -3.26 2.17 -0.15
CA VAL A 31 -3.17 2.60 1.23
C VAL A 31 -4.13 1.77 2.05
N VAL A 32 -3.62 1.10 3.08
CA VAL A 32 -4.37 0.20 3.96
C VAL A 32 -4.28 0.72 5.38
N CYS A 33 -5.42 0.74 6.05
CA CYS A 33 -5.53 1.07 7.46
C CYS A 33 -5.77 -0.22 8.25
N ASN A 34 -4.93 -0.51 9.25
CA ASN A 34 -5.15 -1.66 10.13
C ASN A 34 -6.23 -1.35 11.20
N ALA A 35 -6.58 -2.35 12.01
CA ALA A 35 -7.55 -2.18 13.10
C ALA A 35 -7.13 -1.11 14.13
N GLU A 36 -5.82 -0.87 14.26
CA GLU A 36 -5.21 0.12 15.16
C GLU A 36 -5.23 1.54 14.59
N ARG A 37 -5.85 1.74 13.42
CA ARG A 37 -5.92 3.00 12.65
C ARG A 37 -4.58 3.47 12.09
N GLU A 38 -3.58 2.61 12.07
CA GLU A 38 -2.31 2.89 11.41
C GLU A 38 -2.46 2.69 9.91
N THR A 39 -1.96 3.66 9.16
CA THR A 39 -2.10 3.70 7.71
C THR A 39 -0.76 3.35 7.08
N THR A 40 -0.73 2.28 6.28
CA THR A 40 0.48 1.80 5.61
C THR A 40 0.29 1.82 4.10
N LEU A 41 1.38 2.09 3.38
CA LEU A 41 1.46 1.99 1.93
C LEU A 41 2.06 0.65 1.56
N LYS A 42 1.37 -0.13 0.72
CA LYS A 42 1.85 -1.42 0.21
C LYS A 42 1.40 -1.61 -1.24
N GLN A 43 2.06 -2.51 -1.96
CA GLN A 43 1.60 -2.95 -3.27
C GLN A 43 0.59 -4.09 -3.13
N LEU A 44 -0.58 -3.95 -3.73
CA LEU A 44 -1.61 -4.99 -3.74
C LEU A 44 -1.29 -6.06 -4.78
N LYS A 45 -0.98 -7.26 -4.32
CA LYS A 45 -0.81 -8.44 -5.15
C LYS A 45 -2.02 -9.36 -4.96
N LYS A 46 -2.86 -9.46 -6.00
CA LYS A 46 -3.98 -10.40 -6.03
C LYS A 46 -3.54 -11.73 -6.65
N TYR A 47 -3.70 -12.82 -5.91
CA TYR A 47 -3.44 -14.19 -6.34
C TYR A 47 -4.77 -14.96 -6.32
N GLY A 48 -5.52 -14.88 -7.43
CA GLY A 48 -6.85 -15.48 -7.51
C GLY A 48 -7.80 -14.89 -6.48
N GLU A 49 -8.18 -15.68 -5.47
CA GLU A 49 -9.05 -15.27 -4.37
C GLU A 49 -8.30 -14.59 -3.21
N ALA A 50 -6.98 -14.84 -3.10
CA ALA A 50 -6.14 -14.24 -2.08
C ALA A 50 -5.65 -12.85 -2.53
N SER A 51 -5.50 -11.94 -1.59
CA SER A 51 -4.85 -10.64 -1.79
C SER A 51 -3.76 -10.51 -0.75
N VAL A 52 -2.58 -10.09 -1.17
CA VAL A 52 -1.43 -9.84 -0.28
C VAL A 52 -0.90 -8.44 -0.50
N LEU A 53 -0.34 -7.88 0.56
CA LEU A 53 0.27 -6.57 0.63
C LEU A 53 1.79 -6.76 0.57
N HIS A 54 2.32 -6.55 -0.62
CA HIS A 54 3.74 -6.67 -0.91
C HIS A 54 4.45 -5.35 -0.64
N PRO A 55 5.41 -5.27 0.29
CA PRO A 55 6.36 -4.17 0.32
C PRO A 55 7.28 -4.23 -0.90
N LEU A 56 7.73 -3.08 -1.41
CA LEU A 56 8.70 -3.07 -2.52
C LEU A 56 10.13 -3.31 -2.04
N ASN A 57 10.40 -2.96 -0.79
CA ASN A 57 11.70 -3.17 -0.21
C ASN A 57 11.83 -4.63 0.26
N PRO A 58 12.78 -5.40 -0.29
CA PRO A 58 12.93 -6.84 0.01
C PRO A 58 13.37 -7.14 1.45
N LYS A 59 13.66 -6.11 2.26
CA LYS A 59 13.89 -6.27 3.71
C LYS A 59 12.61 -6.63 4.48
N TYR A 60 11.44 -6.40 3.89
CA TYR A 60 10.15 -6.60 4.54
C TYR A 60 9.41 -7.76 3.86
N ASP A 61 8.71 -8.56 4.66
CA ASP A 61 7.89 -9.67 4.17
C ASP A 61 6.51 -9.22 3.67
N ASP A 62 5.94 -10.05 2.80
CA ASP A 62 4.56 -9.96 2.34
C ASP A 62 3.57 -10.17 3.49
N ILE A 63 2.51 -9.36 3.51
CA ILE A 63 1.44 -9.47 4.51
C ILE A 63 0.15 -9.91 3.81
N GLU A 64 -0.44 -11.02 4.23
CA GLU A 64 -1.73 -11.45 3.68
C GLU A 64 -2.85 -10.48 4.10
N LEU A 65 -3.64 -10.02 3.12
CA LEU A 65 -4.78 -9.16 3.38
C LEU A 65 -5.98 -10.01 3.83
N ILE A 66 -6.09 -10.23 5.13
CA ILE A 66 -7.19 -10.98 5.72
C ILE A 66 -8.43 -10.08 5.81
N LYS A 67 -9.52 -10.47 5.13
CA LYS A 67 -10.80 -9.71 5.13
C LYS A 67 -11.41 -9.52 6.52
N ASP A 68 -11.12 -10.44 7.45
CA ASP A 68 -11.65 -10.42 8.82
C ASP A 68 -10.75 -9.67 9.82
N GLY A 69 -9.49 -9.40 9.46
CA GLY A 69 -8.47 -8.83 10.36
C GLY A 69 -8.59 -7.33 10.62
N GLY A 70 -9.73 -6.71 10.27
CA GLY A 70 -9.92 -5.26 10.43
C GLY A 70 -9.10 -4.39 9.47
N HIS A 71 -8.45 -4.98 8.45
CA HIS A 71 -7.75 -4.22 7.43
C HIS A 71 -8.74 -3.54 6.48
N ARG A 72 -8.69 -2.21 6.44
CA ARG A 72 -9.51 -1.39 5.55
C ARG A 72 -8.66 -0.76 4.47
N LEU A 73 -8.96 -1.08 3.22
CA LEU A 73 -8.39 -0.37 2.08
C LEU A 73 -8.98 1.05 1.99
N ILE A 74 -8.11 2.05 2.03
CA ILE A 74 -8.47 3.47 1.96
C ILE A 74 -8.57 3.91 0.50
N GLY A 75 -7.63 3.49 -0.34
CA GLY A 75 -7.63 3.87 -1.76
C GLY A 75 -6.37 3.43 -2.51
N VAL A 76 -6.33 3.79 -3.79
CA VAL A 76 -5.21 3.48 -4.69
C VAL A 76 -4.36 4.72 -4.90
N VAL A 77 -3.05 4.60 -4.81
CA VAL A 77 -2.13 5.68 -5.18
C VAL A 77 -2.19 5.90 -6.68
N VAL A 78 -2.47 7.13 -7.08
CA VAL A 78 -2.57 7.53 -8.49
C VAL A 78 -1.40 8.39 -8.94
N GLU A 79 -0.74 9.08 -8.00
CA GLU A 79 0.37 9.97 -8.30
C GLU A 79 1.35 9.99 -7.13
N LYS A 80 2.64 10.12 -7.45
CA LYS A 80 3.70 10.43 -6.50
C LYS A 80 4.33 11.76 -6.88
N LYS A 81 4.52 12.63 -5.90
CA LYS A 81 5.21 13.91 -6.00
C LYS A 81 6.37 13.94 -5.04
N ARG A 82 7.56 14.04 -5.62
CA ARG A 82 8.80 14.30 -4.89
C ARG A 82 9.07 15.79 -4.93
N SER A 83 9.10 16.42 -3.76
CA SER A 83 9.55 17.79 -3.61
C SER A 83 11.06 17.74 -3.38
N TYR A 84 11.83 18.36 -4.28
CA TYR A 84 13.29 18.49 -4.19
C TYR A 84 13.67 19.81 -3.51
#